data_AF-A0A429PFX0-F1
#
_entry.id   AF-A0A429PFX0-F1
#
_cell.length_a   1.000
_cell.length_b   1.000
_cell.length_c   1.000
_cell.angle_alpha   90.00
_cell.angle_beta   90.00
_cell.angle_gamma   90.00
#
_symmetry.space_group_name_H-M   'P 1'
#
loop_
_entity.id
_entity.type
_entity.pdbx_description
1 polymer ?
#
loop_
_entity_poly.entity_id
_entity_poly.type
_entity_poly.pdbx_seq_one_letter_code
_entity_poly.pdbx_strand_id
1 'polypeptide(L)'
;LTGLPVGGFTGTLADRFDTAPAGAGLVRAKTGTLTGVNTLAGTVVTPDGRLLAFAFLAGRTPSPHQAQPALDRLSAALAGQDPS
;
A
#
# COMPACT_ATOMS: atom_id res chain seq x y z
N LEU A 1 -3.40 -15.38 10.33
CA LEU A 1 -3.12 -14.31 9.33
C LEU A 1 -4.33 -14.12 8.41
N THR A 2 -5.53 -13.96 8.95
CA THR A 2 -6.71 -13.55 8.19
C THR A 2 -7.20 -12.26 8.85
N GLY A 3 -7.17 -11.13 8.13
CA GLY A 3 -7.63 -9.85 8.68
C GLY A 3 -6.96 -8.57 8.18
N LEU A 4 -5.89 -8.64 7.38
CA LEU A 4 -5.35 -7.43 6.75
C LEU A 4 -6.22 -7.03 5.54
N PRO A 5 -6.58 -5.74 5.39
CA PRO A 5 -7.12 -5.19 4.16
C PRO A 5 -6.31 -5.59 2.93
N VAL A 6 -6.99 -5.87 1.83
CA VAL A 6 -6.41 -6.25 0.54
C VAL A 6 -6.53 -5.07 -0.43
N GLY A 7 -5.42 -4.70 -1.08
CA GLY A 7 -5.33 -3.61 -2.04
C GLY A 7 -6.38 -3.70 -3.15
N GLY A 8 -7.30 -2.74 -3.23
CA GLY A 8 -8.37 -2.70 -4.23
C GLY A 8 -9.60 -3.55 -3.92
N PHE A 9 -9.68 -4.19 -2.74
CA PHE A 9 -10.78 -5.13 -2.46
C PHE A 9 -11.44 -4.97 -1.09
N THR A 10 -10.69 -4.72 -0.01
CA THR A 10 -11.27 -4.76 1.34
C THR A 10 -10.73 -3.70 2.29
N GLY A 11 -11.53 -3.39 3.31
CA GLY A 11 -11.17 -2.49 4.41
C GLY A 11 -10.74 -1.11 3.93
N THR A 12 -9.76 -0.51 4.61
CA THR A 12 -9.22 0.81 4.23
C THR A 12 -8.45 0.82 2.91
N LEU A 13 -8.32 -0.35 2.27
CA LEU A 13 -7.64 -0.50 0.99
C LEU A 13 -8.60 -0.69 -0.20
N ALA A 14 -9.92 -0.71 0.04
CA ALA A 14 -10.91 -1.03 -1.00
C ALA A 14 -10.86 -0.08 -2.21
N ASP A 15 -10.83 1.24 -1.97
CA ASP A 15 -10.86 2.27 -3.03
C ASP A 15 -9.45 2.79 -3.37
N ARG A 16 -8.46 1.89 -3.41
CA ARG A 16 -7.03 2.24 -3.50
C ARG A 16 -6.37 1.44 -4.61
N PHE A 17 -5.17 1.85 -5.01
CA PHE A 17 -4.40 1.28 -6.13
C PHE A 17 -4.91 1.59 -7.56
N ASP A 18 -5.85 2.52 -7.74
CA ASP A 18 -6.28 2.98 -9.08
C ASP A 18 -5.12 3.49 -9.95
N THR A 19 -4.15 4.15 -9.32
CA THR A 19 -2.93 4.69 -9.97
C THR A 19 -1.71 3.80 -9.79
N ALA A 20 -1.87 2.64 -9.14
CA ALA A 20 -0.80 1.69 -8.82
C ALA A 20 -1.27 0.23 -8.97
N PRO A 21 -1.83 -0.16 -10.13
CA PRO A 21 -2.58 -1.42 -10.29
C PRO A 21 -1.75 -2.68 -10.01
N ALA A 22 -0.42 -2.62 -10.14
CA ALA A 22 0.48 -3.72 -9.82
C ALA A 22 0.37 -4.18 -8.35
N GLY A 23 -0.06 -3.31 -7.43
CA GLY A 23 -0.26 -3.66 -6.02
C GLY A 23 -1.64 -4.26 -5.70
N ALA A 24 -2.62 -4.11 -6.60
CA ALA A 24 -3.99 -4.57 -6.36
C ALA A 24 -4.05 -6.10 -6.22
N GLY A 25 -4.75 -6.59 -5.19
CA GLY A 25 -4.88 -8.01 -4.88
C GLY A 25 -3.63 -8.67 -4.27
N LEU A 26 -2.45 -8.08 -4.49
CA LEU A 26 -1.17 -8.60 -4.00
C LEU A 26 -0.74 -7.98 -2.67
N VAL A 27 -1.08 -6.70 -2.44
CA VAL A 27 -0.78 -6.01 -1.18
C VAL A 27 -1.82 -6.34 -0.12
N ARG A 28 -1.34 -6.81 1.04
CA ARG A 28 -2.14 -7.01 2.25
C ARG A 28 -1.54 -6.17 3.37
N ALA A 29 -2.21 -5.11 3.78
CA ALA A 29 -1.59 -4.12 4.67
C ALA A 29 -2.58 -3.39 5.57
N LYS A 30 -2.06 -2.86 6.67
CA LYS A 30 -2.80 -1.97 7.57
C LYS A 30 -2.35 -0.53 7.34
N THR A 31 -3.35 0.35 7.34
CA THR A 31 -3.17 1.81 7.35
C THR A 31 -3.02 2.34 8.76
N GLY A 32 -2.21 3.38 8.95
CA GLY A 32 -2.15 4.16 10.18
C GLY A 32 -2.05 5.66 9.88
N THR A 33 -2.83 6.46 10.60
CA THR A 33 -2.90 7.91 10.37
C THR A 33 -2.84 8.65 11.70
N LEU A 34 -1.95 9.63 11.78
CA LEU A 34 -1.88 10.66 12.82
C LEU A 34 -1.81 12.02 12.15
N THR A 35 -1.94 13.10 12.91
CA THR A 35 -1.77 14.46 12.39
C THR A 35 -0.42 14.61 11.71
N GLY A 36 -0.42 14.87 10.40
CA GLY A 36 0.78 15.04 9.60
C GLY A 36 1.57 13.76 9.27
N VAL A 37 1.08 12.57 9.63
CA VAL A 37 1.78 11.29 9.39
C VAL A 37 0.81 10.24 8.85
N ASN A 38 1.21 9.58 7.76
CA ASN A 38 0.50 8.46 7.17
C ASN A 38 1.44 7.26 7.01
N THR A 39 0.93 6.07 7.30
CA THR A 39 1.70 4.83 7.27
C THR A 39 0.94 3.72 6.57
N LEU A 40 1.69 2.84 5.93
CA LEU A 40 1.21 1.60 5.34
C LEU A 40 2.22 0.50 5.64
N ALA A 41 1.79 -0.53 6.36
CA ALA A 41 2.66 -1.65 6.72
C ALA A 41 1.95 -2.97 6.45
N GLY A 42 2.67 -3.94 5.89
CA GLY A 42 2.07 -5.19 5.47
C GLY A 42 3.01 -6.08 4.68
N THR A 43 2.40 -6.89 3.83
CA THR A 43 3.10 -7.84 2.97
C THR A 43 2.65 -7.73 1.52
N VAL A 44 3.52 -8.15 0.62
CA VAL A 44 3.25 -8.23 -0.82
C VAL A 44 3.92 -9.49 -1.38
N VAL A 45 3.28 -10.10 -2.37
CA VAL A 45 3.85 -11.22 -3.11
C VAL A 45 4.44 -10.67 -4.41
N THR A 46 5.73 -10.92 -4.63
CA THR A 46 6.44 -10.51 -5.84
C THR A 46 6.07 -11.41 -7.04
N PRO A 47 6.42 -11.02 -8.28
CA PRO A 47 6.10 -11.81 -9.47
C PRO A 47 6.71 -13.22 -9.47
N ASP A 48 7.87 -13.40 -8.84
CA ASP A 48 8.56 -14.69 -8.64
C ASP A 48 7.99 -15.48 -7.44
N GLY A 49 6.90 -15.02 -6.82
CA GLY A 49 6.19 -15.72 -5.76
C GLY A 49 6.79 -15.55 -4.36
N ARG A 50 7.78 -14.65 -4.19
CA ARG A 50 8.40 -14.39 -2.89
C ARG A 50 7.53 -13.44 -2.06
N LEU A 51 7.34 -13.79 -0.79
CA LEU A 51 6.67 -12.91 0.17
C LEU A 51 7.67 -11.88 0.72
N LEU A 52 7.34 -10.59 0.59
CA LEU A 52 8.07 -9.49 1.21
C LEU A 52 7.20 -8.82 2.28
N ALA A 53 7.84 -8.43 3.39
CA ALA A 53 7.25 -7.55 4.39
C ALA A 53 7.75 -6.11 4.18
N PHE A 54 6.91 -5.13 4.45
CA PHE A 54 7.25 -3.71 4.30
C PHE A 54 6.59 -2.84 5.38
N ALA A 55 7.17 -1.67 5.62
CA ALA A 55 6.59 -0.61 6.42
C ALA A 55 7.03 0.75 5.85
N PHE A 56 6.06 1.55 5.40
CA PHE A 56 6.29 2.88 4.85
C PHE A 56 5.66 3.96 5.72
N LEU A 57 6.31 5.11 5.78
CA LEU A 57 5.87 6.28 6.52
C LEU A 57 6.07 7.53 5.67
N ALA A 58 5.01 8.31 5.52
CA ALA A 58 5.02 9.64 4.93
C ALA A 58 4.72 10.66 6.04
N GLY A 59 5.70 11.52 6.33
CA GLY A 59 5.56 12.61 7.30
C GLY A 59 5.34 13.97 6.63
N ARG A 60 4.89 14.96 7.43
CA ARG A 60 4.56 16.32 6.97
C ARG A 60 3.52 16.34 5.86
N THR A 61 2.57 15.41 5.91
CA THR A 61 1.55 15.27 4.88
C THR A 61 0.36 16.19 5.16
N PRO A 62 -0.10 16.99 4.20
CA PRO A 62 -1.23 17.91 4.40
C PRO A 62 -2.57 17.17 4.56
N SER A 63 -2.71 15.96 4.01
CA SER A 63 -3.86 15.08 4.27
C SER A 63 -3.52 13.62 3.95
N PRO A 64 -4.27 12.65 4.53
CA PRO A 64 -4.14 11.24 4.18
C PRO A 64 -4.31 10.97 2.69
N HIS A 65 -5.34 11.55 2.06
CA HIS A 65 -5.65 11.34 0.65
C HIS A 65 -4.52 11.76 -0.29
N GLN A 66 -3.72 12.76 0.08
CA GLN A 66 -2.57 13.18 -0.73
C GLN A 66 -1.32 12.30 -0.51
N ALA A 67 -1.15 11.71 0.67
CA ALA A 67 -0.02 10.83 0.99
C ALA A 67 -0.21 9.40 0.46
N GLN A 68 -1.45 8.97 0.49
CA GLN A 68 -1.94 7.65 0.14
C GLN A 68 -1.45 7.13 -1.22
N PRO A 69 -1.57 7.87 -2.34
CA PRO A 69 -1.07 7.40 -3.65
C PRO A 69 0.44 7.16 -3.71
N ALA A 70 1.24 7.88 -2.90
CA ALA A 70 2.67 7.63 -2.84
C ALA A 70 2.99 6.33 -2.08
N LEU A 71 2.28 6.07 -0.98
CA LEU A 71 2.41 4.82 -0.22
C LEU A 71 1.95 3.61 -1.05
N ASP A 72 0.86 3.76 -1.80
CA ASP A 72 0.37 2.72 -2.72
C ASP A 72 1.43 2.38 -3.77
N ARG A 73 1.99 3.39 -4.47
CA ARG A 73 3.04 3.19 -5.49
C ARG A 73 4.28 2.51 -4.93
N LEU A 74 4.77 2.94 -3.76
CA LEU A 74 5.91 2.28 -3.11
C LEU A 74 5.64 0.79 -2.84
N SER A 75 4.43 0.45 -2.39
CA SER A 75 4.06 -0.95 -2.15
C SER A 75 3.81 -1.74 -3.44
N ALA A 76 3.30 -1.09 -4.50
CA ALA A 76 3.08 -1.70 -5.80
C ALA A 76 4.40 -1.95 -6.55
N ALA A 77 5.41 -1.07 -6.38
CA ALA A 77 6.73 -1.26 -6.96
C ALA A 77 7.39 -2.57 -6.48
N LEU A 78 7.13 -2.97 -5.23
CA LEU A 78 7.55 -4.26 -4.68
C LEU A 78 6.84 -5.45 -5.35
N ALA A 79 5.63 -5.26 -5.88
CA ALA A 79 4.84 -6.29 -6.56
C ALA A 79 5.26 -6.51 -8.03
N GLY A 80 6.17 -5.70 -8.57
CA GLY A 80 6.64 -5.80 -9.96
C GLY A 80 6.42 -4.51 -10.75
N GLN A 81 7.35 -3.56 -10.57
CA GLN A 81 7.59 -2.30 -11.30
C GLN A 81 6.54 -1.17 -11.21
N ASP A 82 7.06 0.04 -10.93
CA ASP A 82 6.43 1.36 -11.15
C ASP A 82 6.29 1.65 -12.66
N PRO A 83 5.15 2.16 -13.16
CA PRO A 83 5.10 2.80 -14.47
C PRO A 83 5.93 4.10 -14.42
N SER A 84 6.97 4.16 -15.26
CA SER A 84 7.75 5.36 -15.58
C SER A 84 6.89 6.47 -16.18
#